data_AF-A0A9E1W5B9-F1
#
_entry.id   AF-A0A9E1W5B9-F1
#
_cell.length_a   1.000
_cell.length_b   1.000
_cell.length_c   1.000
_cell.angle_alpha   90.00
_cell.angle_beta   90.00
_cell.angle_gamma   90.00
#
_symmetry.space_group_name_H-M   'P 1'
#
loop_
_entity.id
_entity.type
_entity.pdbx_description
1 polymer ?
#
loop_
_entity_poly.entity_id
_entity_poly.type
_entity_poly.pdbx_seq_one_letter_code
_entity_poly.pdbx_strand_id
1 'polypeptide(L)'
;RWLIDLAVSTGVPLTYGMLAFGTEEHKWKPVVELLDRITAEGGTAWGQAHSRHFGAILSFQTQLPFDALPVWKEFRAQPLDEQRRALADPTMRQRLIHSADTAEYGRAIGTEARKPEWQYVFPVTAGLPPYETIAELAAARGTSPMETFIDIAVDSELNMFFMQAAANHDQDRVLEFLRHPQAIPTFSDSGAHVSQIMDSSLQTHMLGHWVRNEQAFTIEQAVHRMTQVPATAWGFLDRGVIAPGMAADINVFDLETVTPDMPELVYDLPGGARRLRQTASGFKATMVNGQVLLDHGEATGARPGQLLRGRLAN
;
A
#
# COMPACT_ATOMS: atom_id res chain seq x y z
N ARG A 1 17.23 -24.64 -4.47
CA ARG A 1 17.63 -25.31 -5.72
C ARG A 1 16.42 -25.62 -6.60
N TRP A 2 15.39 -26.32 -6.09
CA TRP A 2 14.20 -26.69 -6.89
C TRP A 2 13.53 -25.55 -7.68
N LEU A 3 13.39 -24.34 -7.11
CA LEU A 3 12.83 -23.17 -7.81
C LEU A 3 13.66 -22.75 -9.02
N ILE A 4 14.98 -22.88 -8.93
CA ILE A 4 15.90 -22.57 -10.03
C ILE A 4 15.72 -23.60 -11.14
N ASP A 5 15.78 -24.90 -10.79
CA ASP A 5 15.60 -25.97 -11.76
C ASP A 5 14.21 -25.89 -12.43
N LEU A 6 13.16 -25.49 -11.70
CA LEU A 6 11.81 -25.27 -12.24
C LEU A 6 11.79 -24.11 -13.25
N ALA A 7 12.34 -22.94 -12.88
CA ALA A 7 12.37 -21.77 -13.76
C ALA A 7 13.13 -22.07 -15.06
N VAL A 8 14.28 -22.75 -14.95
CA VAL A 8 15.13 -23.11 -16.10
C VAL A 8 14.46 -24.17 -16.99
N SER A 9 13.96 -25.26 -16.39
CA SER A 9 13.40 -26.38 -17.17
C SER A 9 12.08 -26.06 -17.86
N THR A 10 11.26 -25.20 -17.26
CA THR A 10 9.94 -24.84 -17.81
C THR A 10 10.00 -23.61 -18.72
N GLY A 11 11.01 -22.75 -18.54
CA GLY A 11 11.07 -21.44 -19.19
C GLY A 11 9.95 -20.47 -18.76
N VAL A 12 9.13 -20.83 -17.75
CA VAL A 12 8.05 -19.99 -17.24
C VAL A 12 8.62 -19.00 -16.22
N PRO A 13 8.36 -17.68 -16.36
CA PRO A 13 8.80 -16.69 -15.39
C PRO A 13 8.24 -16.98 -14.00
N LEU A 14 9.12 -17.04 -13.00
CA LEU A 14 8.72 -17.07 -11.59
C LEU A 14 8.53 -15.65 -11.07
N THR A 15 7.52 -15.41 -10.24
CA THR A 15 7.36 -14.13 -9.55
C THR A 15 7.35 -14.34 -8.03
N TYR A 16 7.90 -13.38 -7.29
CA TYR A 16 7.99 -13.46 -5.83
C TYR A 16 7.69 -12.11 -5.19
N GLY A 17 6.83 -12.07 -4.16
CA GLY A 17 6.53 -10.86 -3.41
C GLY A 17 7.72 -10.41 -2.56
N MET A 18 8.17 -9.17 -2.73
CA MET A 18 9.28 -8.59 -1.98
C MET A 18 8.77 -7.58 -0.96
N LEU A 19 8.87 -7.96 0.31
CA LEU A 19 8.57 -7.13 1.47
C LEU A 19 9.71 -7.26 2.49
N ALA A 20 10.13 -6.15 3.07
CA ALA A 20 11.10 -6.13 4.17
C ALA A 20 10.36 -6.21 5.51
N PHE A 21 10.23 -7.41 6.08
CA PHE A 21 9.63 -7.61 7.39
C PHE A 21 10.64 -7.39 8.54
N GLY A 22 10.26 -6.59 9.54
CA GLY A 22 10.99 -6.43 10.80
C GLY A 22 12.34 -5.71 10.68
N THR A 23 12.98 -5.51 11.83
CA THR A 23 14.31 -4.87 11.94
C THR A 23 15.45 -5.87 11.81
N GLU A 24 15.22 -7.14 12.17
CA GLU A 24 16.21 -8.22 12.09
C GLU A 24 16.39 -8.78 10.67
N GLU A 25 17.66 -8.86 10.28
CA GLU A 25 18.29 -9.39 9.08
C GLU A 25 17.40 -9.92 7.94
N HIS A 26 17.44 -9.15 6.85
CA HIS A 26 17.67 -9.67 5.51
C HIS A 26 16.63 -10.62 4.89
N LYS A 27 15.41 -10.81 5.40
CA LYS A 27 14.44 -11.73 4.76
C LYS A 27 14.19 -11.47 3.27
N TRP A 28 14.38 -10.23 2.81
CA TRP A 28 14.30 -9.86 1.40
C TRP A 28 15.58 -10.21 0.59
N LYS A 29 16.77 -10.30 1.21
CA LYS A 29 18.03 -10.62 0.52
C LYS A 29 18.07 -12.03 -0.06
N PRO A 30 17.65 -13.11 0.64
CA PRO A 30 17.53 -14.43 0.03
C PRO A 30 16.59 -14.47 -1.18
N VAL A 31 15.60 -13.57 -1.23
CA VAL A 31 14.75 -13.43 -2.42
C VAL A 31 15.56 -12.83 -3.56
N VAL A 32 16.28 -11.73 -3.32
CA VAL A 32 17.17 -11.12 -4.33
C VAL A 32 18.22 -12.12 -4.83
N GLU A 33 18.90 -12.82 -3.92
CA GLU A 33 19.85 -13.89 -4.27
C GLU A 33 19.21 -15.01 -5.09
N LEU A 34 17.95 -15.36 -4.81
CA LEU A 34 17.21 -16.34 -5.60
C LEU A 34 16.93 -15.82 -7.01
N LEU A 35 16.52 -14.55 -7.16
CA LEU A 35 16.31 -13.93 -8.48
C LEU A 35 17.60 -13.97 -9.30
N ASP A 36 18.72 -13.53 -8.71
CA ASP A 36 20.04 -13.52 -9.35
C ASP A 36 20.46 -14.90 -9.81
N ARG A 37 20.27 -15.92 -8.96
CA ARG A 37 20.64 -17.30 -9.28
C ARG A 37 19.77 -17.90 -10.37
N ILE A 38 18.47 -17.61 -10.38
CA ILE A 38 17.58 -18.05 -11.46
C ILE A 38 18.09 -17.48 -12.79
N THR A 39 18.41 -16.19 -12.81
CA THR A 39 18.92 -15.50 -14.01
C THR A 39 20.27 -16.05 -14.46
N ALA A 40 21.20 -16.25 -13.53
CA ALA A 40 22.54 -16.77 -13.81
C ALA A 40 22.50 -18.19 -14.41
N GLU A 41 21.49 -18.99 -14.07
CA GLU A 41 21.29 -20.34 -14.61
C GLU A 41 20.39 -20.37 -15.87
N GLY A 42 20.02 -19.20 -16.42
CA GLY A 42 19.26 -19.07 -17.67
C GLY A 42 17.73 -19.12 -17.52
N GLY A 43 17.21 -19.09 -16.29
CA GLY A 43 15.78 -18.96 -16.02
C GLY A 43 15.34 -17.50 -15.98
N THR A 44 14.03 -17.26 -15.82
CA THR A 44 13.46 -15.92 -15.66
C THR A 44 12.74 -15.81 -14.32
N ALA A 45 13.03 -14.75 -13.56
CA ALA A 45 12.30 -14.43 -12.34
C ALA A 45 12.12 -12.92 -12.15
N TRP A 46 11.09 -12.54 -11.40
CA TRP A 46 10.77 -11.15 -11.09
C TRP A 46 10.35 -10.98 -9.62
N GLY A 47 10.90 -9.96 -8.97
CA GLY A 47 10.47 -9.53 -7.65
C GLY A 47 9.35 -8.50 -7.75
N GLN A 48 8.20 -8.76 -7.13
CA GLN A 48 7.13 -7.79 -6.98
C GLN A 48 7.44 -6.90 -5.78
N ALA A 49 7.96 -5.71 -6.02
CA ALA A 49 8.45 -4.79 -5.02
C ALA A 49 7.39 -3.76 -4.63
N HIS A 50 7.01 -3.76 -3.36
CA HIS A 50 6.10 -2.75 -2.81
C HIS A 50 6.87 -1.45 -2.52
N SER A 51 6.37 -0.29 -2.97
CA SER A 51 7.16 0.95 -3.00
C SER A 51 6.99 1.87 -1.77
N ARG A 52 6.26 1.45 -0.75
CA ARG A 52 5.98 2.24 0.46
C ARG A 52 5.93 1.32 1.68
N HIS A 53 5.67 1.89 2.86
CA HIS A 53 5.21 1.12 4.02
C HIS A 53 4.02 0.24 3.63
N PHE A 54 4.10 -1.06 3.94
CA PHE A 54 3.04 -2.03 3.64
C PHE A 54 2.31 -2.40 4.93
N GLY A 55 1.00 -2.24 5.00
CA GLY A 55 0.27 -2.49 6.23
C GLY A 55 -1.21 -2.15 6.21
N ALA A 56 -1.82 -2.19 7.40
CA ALA A 56 -3.24 -1.98 7.58
C ALA A 56 -3.57 -0.50 7.79
N ILE A 57 -4.72 -0.08 7.27
CA ILE A 57 -5.34 1.21 7.59
C ILE A 57 -6.28 1.03 8.77
N LEU A 58 -5.98 1.75 9.85
CA LEU A 58 -6.73 1.81 11.08
C LEU A 58 -7.58 3.08 11.10
N SER A 59 -8.82 2.97 11.57
CA SER A 59 -9.67 4.14 11.83
C SER A 59 -10.81 3.75 12.77
N PHE A 60 -11.30 4.72 13.53
CA PHE A 60 -12.55 4.57 14.27
C PHE A 60 -13.73 4.27 13.33
N GLN A 61 -13.69 4.73 12.08
CA GLN A 61 -14.73 4.42 11.10
C GLN A 61 -14.60 3.01 10.51
N THR A 62 -13.44 2.37 10.61
CA THR A 62 -13.17 1.03 10.05
C THR A 62 -12.95 0.00 11.15
N GLN A 63 -11.70 -0.27 11.47
CA GLN A 63 -11.23 -1.24 12.44
C GLN A 63 -10.02 -0.66 13.17
N LEU A 64 -9.92 -0.97 14.46
CA LEU A 64 -8.75 -0.72 15.29
C LEU A 64 -8.21 -2.05 15.84
N PRO A 65 -6.91 -2.13 16.19
CA PRO A 65 -6.34 -3.31 16.84
C PRO A 65 -7.02 -3.69 18.16
N PHE A 66 -7.66 -2.71 18.80
CA PHE A 66 -8.24 -2.82 20.12
C PHE A 66 -9.66 -3.35 20.10
N ASP A 67 -10.33 -3.41 18.93
CA ASP A 67 -11.77 -3.67 18.83
C ASP A 67 -12.21 -5.01 19.47
N ALA A 68 -11.30 -5.97 19.56
CA ALA A 68 -11.56 -7.28 20.18
C ALA A 68 -11.36 -7.31 21.71
N LEU A 69 -10.71 -6.29 22.29
CA LEU A 69 -10.48 -6.23 23.74
C LEU A 69 -11.80 -5.97 24.47
N PRO A 70 -12.08 -6.57 25.65
CA PRO A 70 -13.40 -6.50 26.28
C PRO A 70 -13.97 -5.09 26.45
N VAL A 71 -13.19 -4.17 27.02
CA VAL A 71 -13.61 -2.77 27.25
C VAL A 71 -13.81 -2.02 25.93
N TRP A 72 -12.92 -2.25 24.97
CA TRP A 72 -13.02 -1.64 23.64
C TRP A 72 -14.19 -2.19 22.85
N LYS A 73 -14.49 -3.48 22.93
CA LYS A 73 -15.61 -4.10 22.24
C LYS A 73 -16.94 -3.47 22.64
N GLU A 74 -17.15 -3.24 23.94
CA GLU A 74 -18.33 -2.56 24.47
C GLU A 74 -18.40 -1.10 24.01
N PHE A 75 -17.28 -0.38 24.06
CA PHE A 75 -17.18 1.01 23.59
C PHE A 75 -17.42 1.12 22.07
N ARG A 76 -16.79 0.26 21.27
CA ARG A 76 -16.84 0.27 19.80
C ARG A 76 -18.19 -0.18 19.22
N ALA A 77 -19.02 -0.84 20.03
CA ALA A 77 -20.40 -1.18 19.66
C ALA A 77 -21.33 0.04 19.60
N GLN A 78 -20.94 1.18 20.20
CA GLN A 78 -21.73 2.41 20.19
C GLN A 78 -21.62 3.13 18.83
N PRO A 79 -22.60 3.95 18.45
CA PRO A 79 -22.48 4.88 17.31
C PRO A 79 -21.25 5.80 17.45
N LEU A 80 -20.64 6.20 16.32
CA LEU A 80 -19.41 7.02 16.32
C LEU A 80 -19.54 8.31 17.15
N ASP A 81 -20.69 8.98 17.10
CA ASP A 81 -20.93 10.18 17.91
C ASP A 81 -20.92 9.91 19.42
N GLU A 82 -21.42 8.75 19.85
CA GLU A 82 -21.38 8.34 21.26
C GLU A 82 -19.96 7.97 21.68
N GLN A 83 -19.22 7.27 20.82
CA GLN A 83 -17.80 7.00 21.03
C GLN A 83 -17.01 8.29 21.22
N ARG A 84 -17.24 9.30 20.36
CA ARG A 84 -16.58 10.60 20.46
C ARG A 84 -16.88 11.30 21.79
N ARG A 85 -18.14 11.30 22.23
CA ARG A 85 -18.53 11.88 23.53
C ARG A 85 -17.90 11.11 24.69
N ALA A 86 -17.86 9.78 24.62
CA ALA A 86 -17.29 8.94 25.66
C ALA A 86 -15.76 9.11 25.76
N LEU A 87 -15.04 9.40 24.67
CA LEU A 87 -13.61 9.72 24.71
C LEU A 87 -13.31 11.06 25.40
N ALA A 88 -14.30 11.96 25.52
CA ALA A 88 -14.18 13.19 26.29
C ALA A 88 -14.32 12.97 27.82
N ASP A 89 -14.84 11.81 28.26
CA ASP A 89 -14.85 11.44 29.68
C ASP A 89 -13.46 10.91 30.10
N PRO A 90 -12.75 11.60 31.01
CA PRO A 90 -11.44 11.17 31.48
C PRO A 90 -11.44 9.75 32.07
N THR A 91 -12.53 9.33 32.71
CA THR A 91 -12.61 8.00 33.33
C THR A 91 -12.69 6.90 32.29
N MET A 92 -13.58 7.05 31.28
CA MET A 92 -13.64 6.12 30.16
C MET A 92 -12.32 6.09 29.38
N ARG A 93 -11.74 7.26 29.10
CA ARG A 93 -10.46 7.38 28.39
C ARG A 93 -9.34 6.60 29.10
N GLN A 94 -9.19 6.77 30.42
CA GLN A 94 -8.19 6.04 31.19
C GLN A 94 -8.42 4.52 31.19
N ARG A 95 -9.69 4.07 31.23
CA ARG A 95 -10.03 2.63 31.11
C ARG A 95 -9.63 2.06 29.75
N LEU A 96 -9.87 2.78 28.66
CA LEU A 96 -9.52 2.37 27.30
C LEU A 96 -8.00 2.32 27.09
N ILE A 97 -7.28 3.34 27.57
CA ILE A 97 -5.80 3.38 27.58
C ILE A 97 -5.25 2.18 28.34
N HIS A 98 -5.65 2.00 29.60
CA HIS A 98 -5.20 0.89 30.42
C HIS A 98 -5.48 -0.47 29.79
N SER A 99 -6.67 -0.65 29.22
CA SER A 99 -7.04 -1.88 28.52
C SER A 99 -6.14 -2.15 27.33
N ALA A 100 -5.77 -1.15 26.54
CA ALA A 100 -4.95 -1.37 25.36
C ALA A 100 -3.47 -1.61 25.68
N ASP A 101 -2.97 -0.97 26.73
CA ASP A 101 -1.55 -1.10 27.13
C ASP A 101 -1.27 -2.44 27.81
N THR A 102 -2.21 -2.92 28.63
CA THR A 102 -1.98 -4.10 29.50
C THR A 102 -2.57 -5.40 28.96
N ALA A 103 -3.54 -5.36 28.04
CA ALA A 103 -4.17 -6.57 27.55
C ALA A 103 -3.25 -7.45 26.69
N GLU A 104 -3.56 -8.74 26.70
CA GLU A 104 -3.06 -9.69 25.71
C GLU A 104 -3.91 -9.61 24.44
N TYR A 105 -3.24 -9.51 23.30
CA TYR A 105 -3.89 -9.44 22.00
C TYR A 105 -3.88 -10.84 21.38
N GLY A 106 -4.94 -11.15 20.63
CA GLY A 106 -4.96 -12.35 19.81
C GLY A 106 -3.88 -12.34 18.73
N ARG A 107 -3.59 -13.50 18.16
CA ARG A 107 -2.68 -13.62 17.02
C ARG A 107 -3.37 -13.07 15.76
N ALA A 108 -2.82 -11.99 15.21
CA ALA A 108 -3.20 -11.47 13.90
C ALA A 108 -2.61 -12.35 12.78
N ILE A 109 -3.36 -12.56 11.70
CA ILE A 109 -2.93 -13.28 10.50
C ILE A 109 -2.91 -12.32 9.31
N GLY A 110 -1.85 -12.40 8.50
CA GLY A 110 -1.72 -11.58 7.29
C GLY A 110 -1.72 -10.08 7.58
N THR A 111 -2.67 -9.36 6.98
CA THR A 111 -2.81 -7.90 7.01
C THR A 111 -3.78 -7.40 8.09
N GLU A 112 -4.21 -8.28 9.00
CA GLU A 112 -5.03 -7.91 10.14
C GLU A 112 -4.30 -6.91 11.07
N ALA A 113 -5.10 -6.02 11.66
CA ALA A 113 -4.67 -5.12 12.71
C ALA A 113 -4.11 -5.94 13.90
N ARG A 114 -2.94 -5.56 14.38
CA ARG A 114 -2.21 -6.26 15.46
C ARG A 114 -1.89 -5.31 16.61
N LYS A 115 -1.48 -5.86 17.75
CA LYS A 115 -1.00 -5.05 18.89
C LYS A 115 -0.05 -3.96 18.37
N PRO A 116 -0.34 -2.66 18.59
CA PRO A 116 0.49 -1.60 18.05
C PRO A 116 1.91 -1.63 18.58
N GLU A 117 2.85 -1.64 17.64
CA GLU A 117 4.20 -1.13 17.85
C GLU A 117 4.20 0.32 17.38
N TRP A 118 4.13 1.26 18.33
CA TRP A 118 3.80 2.67 18.03
C TRP A 118 4.81 3.40 17.13
N GLN A 119 6.04 2.90 17.02
CA GLN A 119 7.06 3.36 16.06
C GLN A 119 6.74 2.98 14.60
N TYR A 120 5.69 2.20 14.35
CA TYR A 120 5.23 1.79 13.02
C TYR A 120 3.76 2.16 12.77
N VAL A 121 3.20 3.03 13.61
CA VAL A 121 1.85 3.58 13.43
C VAL A 121 1.98 5.06 13.08
N PHE A 122 1.39 5.46 11.97
CA PHE A 122 1.49 6.81 11.42
C PHE A 122 0.09 7.37 11.21
N PRO A 123 -0.27 8.56 11.74
CA PRO A 123 -1.42 9.30 11.22
C PRO A 123 -1.16 9.65 9.74
N VAL A 124 -2.11 9.32 8.87
CA VAL A 124 -2.02 9.66 7.45
C VAL A 124 -2.50 11.10 7.33
N THR A 125 -1.57 12.05 7.28
CA THR A 125 -1.85 13.49 7.24
C THR A 125 -1.75 14.09 5.84
N ALA A 126 -1.14 13.35 4.90
CA ALA A 126 -0.99 13.72 3.50
C ALA A 126 -0.97 12.45 2.63
N GLY A 127 -1.07 12.62 1.30
CA GLY A 127 -0.99 11.50 0.35
C GLY A 127 0.42 10.90 0.19
N LEU A 128 1.46 11.67 0.50
CA LEU A 128 2.87 11.27 0.40
C LEU A 128 3.61 11.55 1.72
N PRO A 129 4.64 10.75 2.05
CA PRO A 129 5.51 10.97 3.20
C PRO A 129 6.36 12.26 3.03
N PRO A 130 7.02 12.76 4.10
CA PRO A 130 7.22 12.12 5.42
C PRO A 130 5.98 12.11 6.32
N TYR A 131 5.90 11.08 7.16
CA TYR A 131 4.92 10.98 8.25
C TYR A 131 5.67 10.80 9.57
N GLU A 132 5.25 11.49 10.62
CA GLU A 132 5.73 11.22 11.98
C GLU A 132 4.96 10.04 12.57
N THR A 133 5.64 9.17 13.31
CA THR A 133 5.01 8.06 14.02
C THR A 133 4.25 8.56 15.25
N ILE A 134 3.29 7.77 15.73
CA ILE A 134 2.63 8.03 17.02
C ILE A 134 3.65 8.05 18.17
N ALA A 135 4.70 7.22 18.11
CA ALA A 135 5.75 7.23 19.12
C ALA A 135 6.54 8.56 19.15
N GLU A 136 6.92 9.10 18.00
CA GLU A 136 7.61 10.40 17.89
C GLU A 136 6.73 11.55 18.37
N LEU A 137 5.47 11.58 17.92
CA LEU A 137 4.49 12.59 18.34
C LEU A 137 4.25 12.54 19.84
N ALA A 138 4.16 11.35 20.44
CA ALA A 138 3.98 11.18 21.87
C ALA A 138 5.19 11.65 22.67
N ALA A 139 6.41 11.32 22.19
CA ALA A 139 7.65 11.79 22.80
C ALA A 139 7.76 13.32 22.77
N ALA A 140 7.38 13.96 21.65
CA ALA A 140 7.36 15.42 21.52
C ALA A 140 6.33 16.09 22.45
N ARG A 141 5.19 15.42 22.70
CA ARG A 141 4.12 15.92 23.58
C ARG A 141 4.33 15.62 25.07
N GLY A 142 5.20 14.68 25.41
CA GLY A 142 5.38 14.20 26.79
C GLY A 142 4.20 13.37 27.31
N THR A 143 3.46 12.71 26.41
CA THR A 143 2.28 11.87 26.72
C THR A 143 2.53 10.40 26.33
N SER A 144 1.67 9.47 26.74
CA SER A 144 1.80 8.09 26.26
C SER A 144 1.40 7.96 24.77
N PRO A 145 1.94 6.97 24.02
CA PRO A 145 1.54 6.75 22.63
C PRO A 145 0.04 6.53 22.43
N MET A 146 -0.59 5.76 23.32
CA MET A 146 -2.03 5.51 23.25
C MET A 146 -2.85 6.77 23.54
N GLU A 147 -2.39 7.61 24.47
CA GLU A 147 -3.00 8.91 24.75
C GLU A 147 -2.91 9.83 23.52
N THR A 148 -1.74 9.93 22.90
CA THR A 148 -1.54 10.69 21.65
C THR A 148 -2.39 10.18 20.50
N PHE A 149 -2.50 8.86 20.34
CA PHE A 149 -3.35 8.23 19.32
C PHE A 149 -4.82 8.64 19.50
N ILE A 150 -5.33 8.58 20.73
CA ILE A 150 -6.69 9.00 21.06
C ILE A 150 -6.88 10.50 20.82
N ASP A 151 -5.93 11.35 21.23
CA ASP A 151 -6.03 12.80 21.00
C ASP A 151 -6.14 13.13 19.52
N ILE A 152 -5.24 12.58 18.68
CA ILE A 152 -5.27 12.80 17.24
C ILE A 152 -6.60 12.33 16.64
N ALA A 153 -7.10 11.18 17.09
CA ALA A 153 -8.39 10.68 16.64
C ALA A 153 -9.52 11.64 17.04
N VAL A 154 -9.58 12.09 18.29
CA VAL A 154 -10.61 13.02 18.77
C VAL A 154 -10.55 14.37 18.07
N ASP A 155 -9.34 14.94 17.90
CA ASP A 155 -9.11 16.21 17.19
C ASP A 155 -9.59 16.17 15.75
N SER A 156 -9.53 15.00 15.11
CA SER A 156 -10.04 14.76 13.75
C SER A 156 -11.54 14.44 13.69
N GLU A 157 -12.26 14.54 14.80
CA GLU A 157 -13.64 14.05 14.96
C GLU A 157 -13.81 12.57 14.57
N LEU A 158 -12.81 11.75 14.91
CA LEU A 158 -12.70 10.32 14.58
C LEU A 158 -12.56 10.02 13.08
N ASN A 159 -12.25 11.02 12.26
CA ASN A 159 -12.07 10.85 10.81
C ASN A 159 -10.62 10.54 10.40
N MET A 160 -9.66 10.58 11.33
CA MET A 160 -8.27 10.23 11.03
C MET A 160 -8.14 8.76 10.60
N PHE A 161 -7.34 8.57 9.55
CA PHE A 161 -6.80 7.27 9.19
C PHE A 161 -5.37 7.16 9.70
N PHE A 162 -5.03 5.99 10.24
CA PHE A 162 -3.68 5.66 10.66
C PHE A 162 -3.18 4.47 9.86
N MET A 163 -1.94 4.50 9.40
CA MET A 163 -1.29 3.36 8.78
C MET A 163 -0.49 2.61 9.84
N GLN A 164 -0.79 1.34 10.05
CA GLN A 164 0.04 0.42 10.83
C GLN A 164 0.90 -0.40 9.87
N ALA A 165 2.17 -0.01 9.72
CA ALA A 165 3.10 -0.71 8.85
C ALA A 165 3.44 -2.10 9.42
N ALA A 166 3.18 -3.14 8.64
CA ALA A 166 3.50 -4.54 8.95
C ALA A 166 4.84 -4.97 8.34
N ALA A 167 5.25 -4.32 7.25
CA ALA A 167 6.52 -4.50 6.57
C ALA A 167 6.96 -3.16 5.96
N ASN A 168 8.16 -3.17 5.39
CA ASN A 168 8.78 -2.00 4.77
C ASN A 168 8.90 -0.85 5.76
N HIS A 169 9.33 -1.13 6.99
CA HIS A 169 9.54 -0.11 8.03
C HIS A 169 10.70 0.83 7.67
N ASP A 170 11.75 0.28 7.06
CA ASP A 170 12.95 0.99 6.64
C ASP A 170 12.85 1.27 5.13
N GLN A 171 12.61 2.53 4.75
CA GLN A 171 12.45 2.92 3.36
C GLN A 171 13.77 2.88 2.55
N ASP A 172 14.94 2.95 3.21
CA ASP A 172 16.22 2.80 2.51
C ASP A 172 16.40 1.37 2.02
N ARG A 173 15.99 0.38 2.82
CA ARG A 173 15.95 -1.03 2.39
C ARG A 173 14.94 -1.24 1.25
N VAL A 174 13.81 -0.56 1.30
CA VAL A 174 12.81 -0.58 0.21
C VAL A 174 13.42 -0.08 -1.08
N LEU A 175 14.13 1.05 -1.02
CA LEU A 175 14.82 1.61 -2.17
C LEU A 175 15.90 0.65 -2.71
N GLU A 176 16.64 -0.03 -1.83
CA GLU A 176 17.67 -1.00 -2.23
C GLU A 176 17.09 -2.12 -3.12
N PHE A 177 16.02 -2.79 -2.69
CA PHE A 177 15.43 -3.84 -3.51
C PHE A 177 14.60 -3.29 -4.69
N LEU A 178 14.03 -2.08 -4.60
CA LEU A 178 13.37 -1.44 -5.75
C LEU A 178 14.35 -1.16 -6.90
N ARG A 179 15.62 -0.89 -6.58
CA ARG A 179 16.68 -0.67 -7.57
C ARG A 179 17.14 -1.96 -8.26
N HIS A 180 16.79 -3.12 -7.73
CA HIS A 180 17.16 -4.40 -8.35
C HIS A 180 16.66 -4.47 -9.81
N PRO A 181 17.48 -4.94 -10.78
CA PRO A 181 17.08 -4.98 -12.19
C PRO A 181 15.82 -5.81 -12.46
N GLN A 182 15.56 -6.82 -11.62
CA GLN A 182 14.39 -7.70 -11.71
C GLN A 182 13.25 -7.31 -10.76
N ALA A 183 13.30 -6.11 -10.17
CA ALA A 183 12.21 -5.59 -9.35
C ALA A 183 11.16 -4.85 -10.19
N ILE A 184 9.90 -5.18 -9.96
CA ILE A 184 8.73 -4.56 -10.54
C ILE A 184 8.00 -3.78 -9.43
N PRO A 185 7.86 -2.45 -9.53
CA PRO A 185 7.06 -1.67 -8.58
C PRO A 185 5.58 -2.06 -8.68
N THR A 186 5.12 -2.94 -7.78
CA THR A 186 3.76 -3.51 -7.76
C THR A 186 3.49 -4.12 -6.38
N PHE A 187 2.62 -5.13 -6.28
CA PHE A 187 2.24 -5.81 -5.04
C PHE A 187 1.26 -4.99 -4.18
N SER A 188 0.24 -4.34 -4.77
CA SER A 188 -0.70 -3.52 -4.00
C SER A 188 -1.65 -4.32 -3.12
N ASP A 189 -2.04 -5.52 -3.56
CA ASP A 189 -3.09 -6.33 -2.91
C ASP A 189 -4.43 -5.59 -2.69
N SER A 190 -4.58 -4.43 -3.34
CA SER A 190 -5.71 -3.52 -3.18
C SER A 190 -6.87 -4.02 -4.04
N GLY A 191 -7.95 -4.43 -3.39
CA GLY A 191 -9.09 -5.09 -4.02
C GLY A 191 -9.41 -6.47 -3.44
N ALA A 192 -8.42 -7.18 -2.88
CA ALA A 192 -8.66 -8.38 -2.07
C ALA A 192 -9.01 -8.01 -0.61
N HIS A 193 -8.40 -6.92 -0.12
CA HIS A 193 -8.52 -6.43 1.25
C HIS A 193 -9.19 -5.04 1.31
N VAL A 194 -10.35 -4.91 0.65
CA VAL A 194 -11.01 -3.62 0.34
C VAL A 194 -11.29 -2.70 1.54
N SER A 195 -11.33 -3.20 2.78
CA SER A 195 -11.55 -2.38 3.97
C SER A 195 -10.34 -2.31 4.91
N GLN A 196 -9.19 -2.85 4.50
CA GLN A 196 -8.00 -3.02 5.36
C GLN A 196 -6.74 -2.39 4.76
N ILE A 197 -6.54 -2.46 3.44
CA ILE A 197 -5.32 -2.01 2.77
C ILE A 197 -5.64 -0.89 1.78
N MET A 198 -4.71 0.06 1.62
CA MET A 198 -4.85 1.21 0.72
C MET A 198 -3.56 1.46 -0.08
N ASP A 199 -3.21 0.50 -0.91
CA ASP A 199 -1.98 0.52 -1.71
C ASP A 199 -2.25 0.67 -3.22
N SER A 200 -3.47 1.08 -3.60
CA SER A 200 -3.76 1.54 -4.96
C SER A 200 -2.93 2.78 -5.35
N SER A 201 -2.27 3.41 -4.37
CA SER A 201 -1.38 4.55 -4.51
C SER A 201 0.07 4.20 -4.86
N LEU A 202 0.43 2.92 -5.06
CA LEU A 202 1.83 2.53 -5.31
C LEU A 202 2.50 3.31 -6.45
N GLN A 203 1.84 3.44 -7.59
CA GLN A 203 2.42 4.08 -8.77
C GLN A 203 2.52 5.60 -8.59
N THR A 204 1.55 6.21 -7.92
CA THR A 204 1.58 7.65 -7.61
C THR A 204 2.57 7.97 -6.50
N HIS A 205 2.80 7.05 -5.57
CA HIS A 205 3.91 7.11 -4.62
C HIS A 205 5.26 6.97 -5.33
N MET A 206 5.39 6.04 -6.28
CA MET A 206 6.62 5.88 -7.06
C MET A 206 6.98 7.18 -7.79
N LEU A 207 6.01 7.83 -8.44
CA LEU A 207 6.23 9.10 -9.14
C LEU A 207 6.42 10.28 -8.18
N GLY A 208 5.53 10.44 -7.21
CA GLY A 208 5.52 11.61 -6.33
C GLY A 208 6.63 11.58 -5.27
N HIS A 209 6.86 10.44 -4.63
CA HIS A 209 7.89 10.32 -3.59
C HIS A 209 9.24 9.96 -4.19
N TRP A 210 9.37 8.79 -4.84
CA TRP A 210 10.70 8.29 -5.24
C TRP A 210 11.32 9.02 -6.44
N VAL A 211 10.51 9.57 -7.37
CA VAL A 211 11.03 10.35 -8.50
C VAL A 211 11.12 11.84 -8.16
N ARG A 212 10.00 12.49 -7.80
CA ARG A 212 9.98 13.95 -7.59
C ARG A 212 10.67 14.36 -6.28
N ASN A 213 10.25 13.81 -5.15
CA ASN A 213 10.71 14.29 -3.84
C ASN A 213 12.14 13.80 -3.49
N GLU A 214 12.38 12.49 -3.63
CA GLU A 214 13.65 11.85 -3.24
C GLU A 214 14.68 11.81 -4.38
N GLN A 215 14.25 12.04 -5.62
CA GLN A 215 15.12 11.97 -6.81
C GLN A 215 15.90 10.64 -6.92
N ALA A 216 15.34 9.57 -6.36
CA ALA A 216 15.98 8.27 -6.26
C ALA A 216 15.98 7.49 -7.59
N PHE A 217 15.07 7.87 -8.49
CA PHE A 217 14.97 7.43 -9.88
C PHE A 217 14.68 8.63 -10.79
N THR A 218 15.16 8.59 -12.03
CA THR A 218 14.67 9.47 -13.09
C THR A 218 13.23 9.10 -13.48
N ILE A 219 12.49 10.03 -14.10
CA ILE A 219 11.14 9.75 -14.59
C ILE A 219 11.15 8.62 -15.63
N GLU A 220 12.13 8.57 -16.52
CA GLU A 220 12.26 7.54 -17.55
C GLU A 220 12.47 6.16 -16.93
N GLN A 221 13.32 6.05 -15.90
CA GLN A 221 13.54 4.80 -15.17
C GLN A 221 12.27 4.32 -14.48
N ALA A 222 11.55 5.22 -13.80
CA ALA A 222 10.31 4.87 -13.12
C ALA A 222 9.21 4.45 -14.10
N VAL A 223 9.02 5.20 -15.20
CA VAL A 223 8.07 4.87 -16.26
C VAL A 223 8.41 3.52 -16.87
N HIS A 224 9.66 3.26 -17.25
CA HIS A 224 10.09 1.97 -17.79
C HIS A 224 9.78 0.82 -16.84
N ARG A 225 10.05 0.99 -15.53
CA ARG A 225 9.77 -0.01 -14.49
C ARG A 225 8.29 -0.25 -14.24
N MET A 226 7.42 0.72 -14.48
CA MET A 226 5.97 0.58 -14.32
C MET A 226 5.25 0.15 -15.61
N THR A 227 5.93 0.14 -16.76
CA THR A 227 5.32 -0.12 -18.09
C THR A 227 5.96 -1.30 -18.80
N GLN A 228 7.12 -1.13 -19.41
CA GLN A 228 7.78 -2.15 -20.22
C GLN A 228 8.24 -3.35 -19.39
N VAL A 229 8.74 -3.13 -18.18
CA VAL A 229 9.17 -4.21 -17.27
C VAL A 229 8.01 -5.17 -16.96
N PRO A 230 6.84 -4.71 -16.43
CA PRO A 230 5.70 -5.61 -16.24
C PRO A 230 5.14 -6.13 -17.56
N ALA A 231 5.11 -5.36 -18.66
CA ALA A 231 4.70 -5.93 -19.94
C ALA A 231 5.58 -7.13 -20.34
N THR A 232 6.89 -7.02 -20.15
CA THR A 232 7.86 -8.09 -20.44
C THR A 232 7.69 -9.28 -19.49
N ALA A 233 7.56 -9.03 -18.19
CA ALA A 233 7.44 -10.06 -17.17
C ALA A 233 6.19 -10.94 -17.32
N TRP A 234 5.09 -10.35 -17.79
CA TRP A 234 3.83 -11.06 -18.07
C TRP A 234 3.68 -11.50 -19.54
N GLY A 235 4.69 -11.26 -20.38
CA GLY A 235 4.72 -11.71 -21.78
C GLY A 235 3.80 -10.94 -22.73
N PHE A 236 3.47 -9.69 -22.40
CA PHE A 236 2.75 -8.77 -23.27
C PHE A 236 3.71 -8.13 -24.27
N LEU A 237 3.51 -8.43 -25.56
CA LEU A 237 4.36 -7.96 -26.65
C LEU A 237 3.81 -6.72 -27.36
N ASP A 238 2.54 -6.38 -27.11
CA ASP A 238 1.81 -5.29 -27.74
C ASP A 238 1.59 -4.09 -26.78
N ARG A 239 2.21 -4.09 -25.59
CA ARG A 239 1.98 -3.08 -24.54
C ARG A 239 3.27 -2.66 -23.82
N GLY A 240 3.18 -1.61 -23.02
CA GLY A 240 4.26 -1.14 -22.15
C GLY A 240 5.27 -0.17 -22.80
N VAL A 241 5.11 0.13 -24.09
CA VAL A 241 5.94 1.10 -24.82
C VAL A 241 5.06 1.94 -25.74
N ILE A 242 5.35 3.24 -25.86
CA ILE A 242 4.72 4.12 -26.84
C ILE A 242 5.47 3.97 -28.17
N ALA A 243 4.90 3.18 -29.08
CA ALA A 243 5.42 2.98 -30.43
C ALA A 243 4.29 2.62 -31.42
N PRO A 244 4.46 2.86 -32.74
CA PRO A 244 3.50 2.41 -33.74
C PRO A 244 3.22 0.91 -33.64
N GLY A 245 1.95 0.53 -33.70
CA GLY A 245 1.51 -0.88 -33.62
C GLY A 245 1.28 -1.41 -32.19
N MET A 246 1.64 -0.65 -31.16
CA MET A 246 1.33 -0.99 -29.76
C MET A 246 -0.08 -0.55 -29.39
N ALA A 247 -0.68 -1.19 -28.38
CA ALA A 247 -1.94 -0.74 -27.81
C ALA A 247 -1.79 0.68 -27.23
N ALA A 248 -2.78 1.53 -27.48
CA ALA A 248 -2.80 2.90 -26.99
C ALA A 248 -3.27 2.95 -25.51
N ASP A 249 -2.47 2.34 -24.64
CA ASP A 249 -2.59 2.45 -23.17
C ASP A 249 -1.66 3.55 -22.69
N ILE A 250 -2.23 4.71 -22.36
CA ILE A 250 -1.45 5.95 -22.17
C ILE A 250 -1.97 6.66 -20.93
N ASN A 251 -1.04 7.11 -20.07
CA ASN A 251 -1.33 8.09 -19.04
C ASN A 251 -0.70 9.42 -19.42
N VAL A 252 -1.47 10.50 -19.29
CA VAL A 252 -1.00 11.88 -19.38
C VAL A 252 -1.10 12.47 -17.98
N PHE A 253 0.03 12.81 -17.37
CA PHE A 253 0.10 13.30 -16.00
C PHE A 253 1.14 14.41 -15.88
N ASP A 254 1.00 15.20 -14.82
CA ASP A 254 1.93 16.24 -14.43
C ASP A 254 2.80 15.73 -13.27
N LEU A 255 4.12 15.64 -13.51
CA LEU A 255 5.07 15.14 -12.52
C LEU A 255 5.13 16.06 -11.29
N GLU A 256 4.91 17.36 -11.44
CA GLU A 256 5.00 18.31 -10.33
C GLU A 256 3.85 18.14 -9.34
N THR A 257 2.70 17.65 -9.79
CA THR A 257 1.47 17.58 -8.99
C THR A 257 0.96 16.17 -8.73
N VAL A 258 1.51 15.14 -9.39
CA VAL A 258 1.07 13.75 -9.18
C VAL A 258 1.21 13.33 -7.72
N THR A 259 0.09 12.91 -7.12
CA THR A 259 0.03 12.49 -5.72
C THR A 259 -1.18 11.58 -5.51
N PRO A 260 -1.11 10.59 -4.59
CA PRO A 260 -2.30 10.01 -4.01
C PRO A 260 -3.11 11.09 -3.31
N ASP A 261 -4.45 10.99 -3.38
CA ASP A 261 -5.33 11.79 -2.52
C ASP A 261 -5.47 11.13 -1.15
N MET A 262 -6.18 11.78 -0.22
CA MET A 262 -6.47 11.18 1.08
C MET A 262 -7.43 9.98 0.94
N PRO A 263 -7.29 8.94 1.78
CA PRO A 263 -8.29 7.88 1.89
C PRO A 263 -9.68 8.43 2.16
N GLU A 264 -10.67 7.73 1.64
CA GLU A 264 -12.06 7.87 2.04
C GLU A 264 -12.72 6.51 2.22
N LEU A 265 -13.75 6.48 3.08
CA LEU A 265 -14.58 5.30 3.27
C LEU A 265 -15.87 5.48 2.45
N VAL A 266 -16.10 4.59 1.49
CA VAL A 266 -17.31 4.58 0.67
C VAL A 266 -18.13 3.33 0.92
N TYR A 267 -19.44 3.42 0.69
CA TYR A 267 -20.43 2.35 0.94
C TYR A 267 -21.10 1.92 -0.37
N ASP A 268 -20.29 1.58 -1.37
CA ASP A 268 -20.71 1.34 -2.76
C ASP A 268 -20.61 -0.12 -3.21
N LEU A 269 -20.28 -1.05 -2.30
CA LEU A 269 -20.29 -2.49 -2.59
C LEU A 269 -21.71 -3.08 -2.46
N PRO A 270 -21.98 -4.25 -3.08
CA PRO A 270 -23.26 -4.93 -2.95
C PRO A 270 -23.71 -5.06 -1.49
N GLY A 271 -24.99 -4.73 -1.22
CA GLY A 271 -25.54 -4.70 0.13
C GLY A 271 -25.15 -3.48 0.97
N GLY A 272 -24.55 -2.44 0.37
CA GLY A 272 -24.10 -1.24 1.08
C GLY A 272 -22.85 -1.47 1.92
N ALA A 273 -22.09 -2.52 1.62
CA ALA A 273 -20.84 -2.80 2.31
C ALA A 273 -19.79 -1.70 2.02
N ARG A 274 -18.91 -1.48 2.99
CA ARG A 274 -17.90 -0.42 2.93
C ARG A 274 -16.59 -0.89 2.27
N ARG A 275 -15.87 0.05 1.66
CA ARG A 275 -14.47 -0.10 1.25
C ARG A 275 -13.70 1.21 1.36
N LEU A 276 -12.39 1.09 1.49
CA LEU A 276 -11.46 2.19 1.29
C LEU A 276 -11.39 2.50 -0.20
N ARG A 277 -11.47 3.78 -0.53
CA ARG A 277 -11.18 4.33 -1.85
C ARG A 277 -10.08 5.37 -1.69
N GLN A 278 -9.16 5.38 -2.64
CA GLN A 278 -8.13 6.40 -2.75
C GLN A 278 -7.96 6.74 -4.22
N THR A 279 -8.25 7.99 -4.55
CA THR A 279 -8.03 8.56 -5.88
C THR A 279 -6.63 9.14 -5.97
N ALA A 280 -6.31 9.75 -7.10
CA ALA A 280 -5.06 10.47 -7.29
C ALA A 280 -5.28 11.75 -8.08
N SER A 281 -4.51 12.76 -7.71
CA SER A 281 -4.42 14.04 -8.42
C SER A 281 -3.22 14.06 -9.37
N GLY A 282 -3.22 15.00 -10.32
CA GLY A 282 -2.13 15.22 -11.28
C GLY A 282 -2.24 14.42 -12.59
N PHE A 283 -3.32 13.67 -12.80
CA PHE A 283 -3.61 13.01 -14.08
C PHE A 283 -4.55 13.85 -14.93
N LYS A 284 -4.18 14.09 -16.19
CA LYS A 284 -5.05 14.71 -17.20
C LYS A 284 -5.91 13.67 -17.89
N ALA A 285 -5.34 12.54 -18.28
CA ALA A 285 -6.08 11.48 -18.96
C ALA A 285 -5.44 10.11 -18.73
N THR A 286 -6.28 9.10 -18.58
CA THR A 286 -5.90 7.68 -18.67
C THR A 286 -6.64 7.06 -19.83
N MET A 287 -5.91 6.49 -20.77
CA MET A 287 -6.43 5.86 -21.97
C MET A 287 -6.13 4.36 -21.93
N VAL A 288 -7.08 3.56 -22.40
CA VAL A 288 -6.91 2.12 -22.57
C VAL A 288 -7.40 1.77 -23.97
N ASN A 289 -6.57 1.09 -24.76
CA ASN A 289 -6.85 0.76 -26.16
C ASN A 289 -7.33 1.96 -27.00
N GLY A 290 -6.77 3.15 -26.74
CA GLY A 290 -7.05 4.38 -27.50
C GLY A 290 -8.32 5.14 -27.09
N GLN A 291 -9.07 4.65 -26.10
CA GLN A 291 -10.24 5.36 -25.56
C GLN A 291 -9.92 5.94 -24.18
N VAL A 292 -10.40 7.17 -23.93
CA VAL A 292 -10.26 7.84 -22.63
C VAL A 292 -11.13 7.13 -21.60
N LEU A 293 -10.49 6.44 -20.66
CA LEU A 293 -11.11 5.75 -19.53
C LEU A 293 -11.36 6.74 -18.37
N LEU A 294 -10.35 7.53 -18.04
CA LEU A 294 -10.42 8.59 -17.03
C LEU A 294 -10.06 9.93 -17.68
N ASP A 295 -10.85 10.96 -17.40
CA ASP A 295 -10.61 12.36 -17.78
C ASP A 295 -10.48 13.19 -16.50
N HIS A 296 -9.31 13.79 -16.26
CA HIS A 296 -8.96 14.48 -15.02
C HIS A 296 -9.26 13.66 -13.74
N GLY A 297 -8.98 12.34 -13.77
CA GLY A 297 -9.24 11.42 -12.67
C GLY A 297 -10.66 10.86 -12.60
N GLU A 298 -11.61 11.42 -13.36
CA GLU A 298 -13.01 11.03 -13.36
C GLU A 298 -13.32 9.99 -14.44
N ALA A 299 -14.12 8.98 -14.09
CA ALA A 299 -14.48 7.91 -15.01
C ALA A 299 -15.44 8.41 -16.11
N THR A 300 -15.09 8.18 -17.37
CA THR A 300 -15.94 8.56 -18.52
C THR A 300 -17.10 7.60 -18.78
N GLY A 301 -17.10 6.45 -18.09
CA GLY A 301 -18.02 5.33 -18.33
C GLY A 301 -17.56 4.37 -19.45
N ALA A 302 -16.51 4.71 -20.20
CA ALA A 302 -15.92 3.81 -21.18
C ALA A 302 -15.36 2.54 -20.51
N ARG A 303 -15.55 1.38 -21.16
CA ARG A 303 -15.02 0.09 -20.69
C ARG A 303 -14.17 -0.58 -21.79
N PRO A 304 -13.08 0.05 -22.26
CA PRO A 304 -12.31 -0.42 -23.40
C PRO A 304 -11.35 -1.57 -23.06
N GLY A 305 -11.34 -2.04 -21.81
CA GLY A 305 -10.51 -3.15 -21.36
C GLY A 305 -10.79 -4.43 -22.15
N GLN A 306 -9.74 -5.22 -22.36
CA GLN A 306 -9.81 -6.49 -23.09
C GLN A 306 -9.21 -7.60 -22.24
N LEU A 307 -9.72 -8.82 -22.43
CA LEU A 307 -9.09 -10.01 -21.88
C LEU A 307 -7.76 -10.25 -22.60
N LEU A 308 -6.65 -10.06 -21.89
CA LEU A 308 -5.33 -10.41 -22.42
C LEU A 308 -5.11 -11.92 -22.27
N ARG A 309 -4.91 -12.59 -23.39
CA ARG A 309 -4.54 -14.01 -23.43
C ARG A 309 -3.06 -14.07 -23.73
N GLY A 310 -2.27 -14.51 -22.75
CA GLY A 310 -0.83 -14.67 -22.93
C GLY A 310 -0.52 -15.76 -23.97
N ARG A 311 0.71 -15.79 -24.47
CA ARG A 311 1.17 -16.83 -25.41
C ARG A 311 1.12 -18.25 -24.85
N LEU A 312 1.10 -18.36 -23.51
CA LEU A 312 0.96 -19.62 -22.76
C LEU A 312 -0.49 -20.03 -22.49
N ALA A 313 -1.47 -19.18 -22.82
CA ALA A 313 -2.89 -19.49 -22.72
C ALA A 313 -3.38 -20.05 -24.07
N ASN A 314 -3.00 -21.29 -24.35
CA ASN A 314 -3.67 -22.12 -25.36
C ASN A 314 -4.84 -22.87 -24.71
#